data_AF-A0A2E5L3V1-F1
#
_entry.id   AF-A0A2E5L3V1-F1
#
_cell.length_a   1.000
_cell.length_b   1.000
_cell.length_c   1.000
_cell.angle_alpha   90.00
_cell.angle_beta   90.00
_cell.angle_gamma   90.00
#
_symmetry.space_group_name_H-M   'P 1'
#
loop_
_entity.id
_entity.type
_entity.pdbx_description
1 polymer ?
#
loop_
_entity_poly.entity_id
_entity_poly.type
_entity_poly.pdbx_seq_one_letter_code
_entity_poly.pdbx_strand_id
1 'polypeptide(L)'
;MSKNGDIVVAGVQRRLIKVFSLSFLCILITSSAIGKSLAPEKLGELAARLDYCGFHHMTIAIQQENRSVVAFNRAYSESQIDEVQIIMGIVPEVDCDAAKNLFIAINKIAGKTARSALSKNQSEREKDLQKKRLQEKVNDQKSEQLLKKGVIADTQVSFLVLRAKEALQILGLYDGKLDSVLGAKAKIGIRKWQKGEGLKETGKLHREQVAAMEQDAIWHVAKFERDRKILQQKKLRDAQKKSRAKERLVAKKREQERRKKALEQKRLEDIKRAKVVYDFAVIVGNRDYSGRTHRVEFAQNDANAMREFLLSEIGFLEGNIIDLRNATKAQMEETFGSPQSYKGRLYDYVKEGESDIVVFYSGHGVPGLQDRRGYLLPVDANPNKAELTGYPLDILFKNLKQINAKSIRVFIDACFSGDSHSGTLIRKTSGVTVKITTPKNLHSNMMVITASKRNQFASWDEETQHGLFTHHLLKALRGAADNNYRTGNKDGKVTLREVKSYLDQEMTYQARRKYSRIQQADVKGDLNAVLFDD
;
A
#
# COMPACT_ATOMS: atom_id res chain seq x y z
N MET A 1 24.46 36.78 -22.73
CA MET A 1 25.06 35.74 -21.88
C MET A 1 23.92 35.11 -21.08
N SER A 2 23.38 34.01 -21.60
CA SER A 2 23.37 32.69 -20.96
C SER A 2 22.33 32.62 -19.81
N LYS A 3 21.04 32.42 -20.09
CA LYS A 3 20.32 31.25 -20.65
C LYS A 3 19.69 30.43 -19.51
N ASN A 4 18.35 30.39 -19.57
CA ASN A 4 17.46 29.23 -19.45
C ASN A 4 17.55 28.43 -18.13
N GLY A 5 16.49 28.26 -17.35
CA GLY A 5 15.17 27.86 -17.82
C GLY A 5 15.10 26.34 -17.86
N ASP A 6 14.10 25.81 -17.14
CA ASP A 6 13.18 24.80 -17.67
C ASP A 6 13.45 23.30 -17.49
N ILE A 7 12.45 22.66 -16.86
CA ILE A 7 11.60 21.59 -17.43
C ILE A 7 11.75 20.14 -16.89
N VAL A 8 10.55 19.53 -16.71
CA VAL A 8 10.09 18.14 -16.41
C VAL A 8 10.43 17.58 -15.01
N VAL A 9 9.50 17.50 -14.05
CA VAL A 9 8.34 16.58 -13.96
C VAL A 9 8.73 15.11 -14.15
N ALA A 10 8.56 14.28 -13.11
CA ALA A 10 7.79 13.02 -13.18
C ALA A 10 8.02 12.11 -11.95
N GLY A 11 6.92 11.62 -11.37
CA GLY A 11 6.85 10.34 -10.65
C GLY A 11 6.92 10.44 -9.12
N VAL A 12 5.86 10.80 -8.42
CA VAL A 12 4.72 9.93 -8.06
C VAL A 12 5.14 8.56 -7.51
N GLN A 13 4.87 8.40 -6.21
CA GLN A 13 4.39 7.18 -5.55
C GLN A 13 4.85 5.85 -6.15
N ARG A 14 5.84 5.22 -5.52
CA ARG A 14 5.88 3.76 -5.28
C ARG A 14 7.07 3.47 -4.37
N ARG A 15 6.81 3.19 -3.08
CA ARG A 15 7.55 2.25 -2.21
C ARG A 15 7.19 2.43 -0.72
N LEU A 16 5.92 2.26 -0.38
CA LEU A 16 5.48 2.02 1.01
C LEU A 16 5.13 0.54 1.28
N ILE A 17 5.54 -0.36 0.39
CA ILE A 17 5.38 -1.81 0.55
C ILE A 17 6.74 -2.47 0.32
N LYS A 18 7.59 -2.50 1.37
CA LYS A 18 8.75 -3.41 1.44
C LYS A 18 9.44 -3.52 2.81
N VAL A 19 8.85 -2.99 3.88
CA VAL A 19 9.38 -3.17 5.26
C VAL A 19 8.71 -4.34 6.02
N PHE A 20 7.56 -4.83 5.55
CA PHE A 20 6.78 -5.84 6.28
C PHE A 20 7.13 -7.33 6.01
N SER A 21 8.17 -7.64 5.23
CA SER A 21 8.53 -9.04 4.89
C SER A 21 9.80 -9.58 5.58
N LEU A 22 10.53 -8.77 6.36
CA LEU A 22 11.70 -9.25 7.12
C LEU A 22 11.40 -9.56 8.60
N SER A 23 10.34 -9.01 9.18
CA SER A 23 10.08 -9.14 10.63
C SER A 23 9.56 -10.54 11.03
N PHE A 24 8.90 -11.28 10.13
CA PHE A 24 8.27 -12.56 10.49
C PHE A 24 9.22 -13.77 10.51
N LEU A 25 10.34 -13.70 9.77
CA LEU A 25 11.29 -14.82 9.69
C LEU A 25 12.32 -14.80 10.84
N CYS A 26 12.61 -13.64 11.42
CA CYS A 26 13.45 -13.53 12.62
C CYS A 26 12.72 -13.91 13.92
N ILE A 27 11.39 -13.76 13.99
CA ILE A 27 10.60 -14.00 15.21
C ILE A 27 10.46 -15.50 15.54
N LEU A 28 10.52 -16.40 14.55
CA LEU A 28 10.38 -17.84 14.80
C LEU A 28 11.67 -18.52 15.27
N ILE A 29 12.84 -17.87 15.13
CA ILE A 29 14.14 -18.49 15.46
C ILE A 29 14.60 -18.13 16.89
N THR A 30 14.05 -17.08 17.51
CA THR A 30 14.46 -16.66 18.87
C THR A 30 13.58 -17.21 19.99
N SER A 31 12.42 -17.81 19.68
CA SER A 31 11.45 -18.25 20.69
C SER A 31 11.82 -19.54 21.44
N SER A 32 12.83 -20.30 21.00
CA SER A 32 13.26 -21.53 21.68
C SER A 32 14.56 -21.40 22.50
N ALA A 33 15.26 -20.26 22.43
CA ALA A 33 16.63 -20.16 22.94
C ALA A 33 16.88 -19.04 23.97
N ILE A 34 15.91 -18.17 24.25
CA ILE A 34 16.12 -17.04 25.18
C ILE A 34 14.89 -16.90 26.09
N GLY A 35 15.03 -17.32 27.36
CA GLY A 35 13.98 -17.23 28.39
C GLY A 35 13.61 -15.83 28.85
N LYS A 36 13.97 -14.77 28.12
CA LYS A 36 13.48 -13.40 28.30
C LYS A 36 13.39 -12.71 26.93
N SER A 37 12.17 -12.43 26.48
CA SER A 37 11.88 -11.77 25.21
C SER A 37 12.39 -10.32 25.24
N LEU A 38 13.26 -9.95 24.29
CA LEU A 38 13.37 -8.55 23.87
C LEU A 38 12.20 -8.27 22.91
N ALA A 39 11.48 -7.18 23.14
CA ALA A 39 10.40 -6.75 22.25
C ALA A 39 10.95 -6.45 20.84
N PRO A 40 10.21 -6.77 19.75
CA PRO A 40 10.65 -6.55 18.37
C PRO A 40 11.09 -5.11 18.08
N GLU A 41 10.45 -4.14 18.74
CA GLU A 41 10.78 -2.71 18.65
C GLU A 41 12.20 -2.40 19.14
N LYS A 42 12.64 -3.04 20.23
CA LYS A 42 14.00 -2.86 20.78
C LYS A 42 15.08 -3.47 19.90
N LEU A 43 14.73 -4.50 19.11
CA LEU A 43 15.64 -5.09 18.11
C LEU A 43 15.78 -4.22 16.87
N GLY A 44 14.69 -3.59 16.42
CA GLY A 44 14.72 -2.61 15.33
C GLY A 44 15.54 -1.38 15.71
N GLU A 45 15.38 -0.89 16.94
CA GLU A 45 16.15 0.24 17.47
C GLU A 45 17.65 -0.06 17.56
N LEU A 46 18.01 -1.27 18.03
CA LEU A 46 19.42 -1.69 18.10
C LEU A 46 20.06 -1.81 16.70
N ALA A 47 19.32 -2.32 15.72
CA ALA A 47 19.80 -2.45 14.35
C ALA A 47 20.05 -1.08 13.71
N ALA A 48 19.12 -0.13 13.88
CA ALA A 48 19.27 1.23 13.37
C ALA A 48 20.47 1.97 14.01
N ARG A 49 20.69 1.78 15.32
CA ARG A 49 21.85 2.38 16.02
C ARG A 49 23.19 1.79 15.56
N LEU A 50 23.28 0.48 15.34
CA LEU A 50 24.50 -0.15 14.82
C LEU A 50 24.83 0.29 13.39
N ASP A 51 23.80 0.50 12.57
CA ASP A 51 23.93 1.00 11.21
C ASP A 51 24.37 2.48 11.20
N TYR A 52 23.77 3.30 12.08
CA TYR A 52 24.17 4.70 12.29
C TYR A 52 25.62 4.83 12.78
N CYS A 53 26.09 3.91 13.63
CA CYS A 53 27.47 3.87 14.12
C CYS A 53 28.48 3.22 13.13
N GLY A 54 28.09 2.95 11.88
CA GLY A 54 28.98 2.49 10.82
C GLY A 54 29.38 1.00 10.88
N PHE A 55 28.66 0.16 11.62
CA PHE A 55 28.97 -1.27 11.76
C PHE A 55 28.27 -2.14 10.68
N HIS A 56 28.38 -1.74 9.41
CA HIS A 56 27.67 -2.36 8.27
C HIS A 56 28.01 -3.84 7.98
N HIS A 57 29.07 -4.39 8.58
CA HIS A 57 29.60 -5.73 8.25
C HIS A 57 29.43 -6.81 9.34
N MET A 58 28.78 -6.52 10.46
CA MET A 58 28.57 -7.55 11.50
C MET A 58 27.45 -8.51 11.10
N THR A 59 27.82 -9.51 10.31
CA THR A 59 26.93 -10.56 9.81
C THR A 59 26.56 -11.50 10.96
N ILE A 60 25.26 -11.79 11.12
CA ILE A 60 24.78 -12.88 11.98
C ILE A 60 25.22 -14.20 11.34
N ALA A 61 26.35 -14.75 11.76
CA ALA A 61 26.81 -16.07 11.34
C ALA A 61 26.09 -17.16 12.16
N ILE A 62 24.94 -17.63 11.67
CA ILE A 62 24.41 -18.93 12.07
C ILE A 62 24.95 -19.95 11.05
N GLN A 63 25.96 -20.71 11.48
CA GLN A 63 26.58 -21.76 10.69
C GLN A 63 25.57 -22.91 10.51
N GLN A 64 24.98 -23.06 9.33
CA GLN A 64 24.24 -24.26 8.93
C GLN A 64 25.11 -25.10 7.98
N GLU A 65 25.30 -26.36 8.33
CA GLU A 65 25.73 -27.38 7.36
C GLU A 65 24.62 -27.63 6.33
N ASN A 66 25.00 -27.51 5.04
CA ASN A 66 24.40 -28.13 3.86
C ASN A 66 22.90 -27.90 3.57
N ARG A 67 22.59 -26.82 2.85
CA ARG A 67 22.30 -26.81 1.39
C ARG A 67 21.64 -25.49 0.97
N SER A 68 22.29 -24.82 0.02
CA SER A 68 21.70 -23.93 -1.00
C SER A 68 20.95 -22.67 -0.50
N VAL A 69 21.45 -21.48 -0.85
CA VAL A 69 20.96 -20.69 -2.00
C VAL A 69 21.86 -19.45 -2.14
N VAL A 70 22.33 -19.26 -3.37
CA VAL A 70 23.11 -18.14 -3.88
C VAL A 70 22.21 -16.93 -4.13
N ALA A 71 22.82 -15.74 -4.02
CA ALA A 71 22.44 -14.43 -4.56
C ALA A 71 21.77 -13.42 -3.61
N PHE A 72 22.61 -12.57 -3.00
CA PHE A 72 22.25 -11.17 -2.77
C PHE A 72 23.49 -10.28 -2.94
N ASN A 73 23.87 -10.03 -4.19
CA ASN A 73 24.78 -8.95 -4.58
C ASN A 73 24.55 -8.59 -6.04
N ARG A 74 23.71 -7.56 -6.27
CA ARG A 74 23.83 -6.55 -7.35
C ARG A 74 22.53 -5.76 -7.47
N ALA A 75 22.53 -4.56 -6.89
CA ALA A 75 21.99 -3.33 -7.47
C ALA A 75 22.11 -2.22 -6.42
N TYR A 76 23.33 -1.72 -6.23
CA TYR A 76 23.55 -0.38 -5.70
C TYR A 76 24.22 0.42 -6.83
N SER A 77 23.54 1.45 -7.29
CA SER A 77 24.13 2.57 -8.04
C SER A 77 23.80 3.84 -7.25
N GLU A 78 24.72 4.22 -6.37
CA GLU A 78 25.38 5.53 -6.29
C GLU A 78 24.61 6.87 -6.46
N SER A 79 23.35 7.04 -6.06
CA SER A 79 22.75 8.40 -6.14
C SER A 79 21.75 8.86 -5.06
N GLN A 80 21.74 8.31 -3.85
CA GLN A 80 20.86 8.84 -2.79
C GLN A 80 21.48 8.84 -1.38
N ILE A 81 22.57 9.59 -1.22
CA ILE A 81 23.02 10.09 0.08
C ILE A 81 23.08 11.62 -0.04
N ASP A 82 21.93 12.28 0.09
CA ASP A 82 21.89 13.73 0.38
C ASP A 82 20.57 14.22 1.03
N GLU A 83 19.68 13.33 1.49
CA GLU A 83 18.42 13.74 2.15
C GLU A 83 18.23 13.17 3.56
N VAL A 84 19.32 12.91 4.28
CA VAL A 84 19.24 12.53 5.72
C VAL A 84 19.58 13.70 6.65
N GLN A 85 19.88 14.90 6.12
CA GLN A 85 20.29 16.04 6.96
C GLN A 85 19.17 16.95 7.52
N ILE A 86 17.88 16.64 7.34
CA ILE A 86 16.79 17.52 7.85
C ILE A 86 15.77 16.77 8.74
N ILE A 87 16.20 15.68 9.42
CA ILE A 87 15.43 15.10 10.52
C ILE A 87 16.36 14.76 11.69
N MET A 88 16.99 15.77 12.30
CA MET A 88 17.52 15.64 13.66
C MET A 88 17.32 16.95 14.44
N GLY A 89 16.13 17.09 15.00
CA GLY A 89 15.87 18.06 16.08
C GLY A 89 15.66 17.42 17.45
N ILE A 90 15.46 16.10 17.56
CA ILE A 90 15.11 15.43 18.82
C ILE A 90 15.56 13.96 18.81
N VAL A 91 16.83 13.67 19.13
CA VAL A 91 17.27 12.34 19.61
C VAL A 91 18.38 12.56 20.65
N PRO A 92 18.31 11.97 21.87
CA PRO A 92 19.42 12.04 22.83
C PRO A 92 20.64 11.28 22.29
N GLU A 93 21.84 11.74 22.65
CA GLU A 93 23.15 11.22 22.22
C GLU A 93 23.19 9.69 22.02
N VAL A 94 23.55 9.26 20.81
CA VAL A 94 23.71 7.85 20.47
C VAL A 94 25.07 7.35 21.01
N ASP A 95 25.06 6.63 22.14
CA ASP A 95 26.24 5.93 22.66
C ASP A 95 26.55 4.66 21.85
N CYS A 96 27.47 4.78 20.89
CA CYS A 96 27.90 3.71 20.01
C CYS A 96 28.69 2.59 20.74
N ASP A 97 29.33 2.87 21.88
CA ASP A 97 30.09 1.88 22.64
C ASP A 97 29.17 0.96 23.44
N ALA A 98 28.09 1.52 24.01
CA ALA A 98 27.06 0.73 24.68
C ALA A 98 26.37 -0.25 23.70
N ALA A 99 26.07 0.20 22.47
CA ALA A 99 25.46 -0.65 21.44
C ALA A 99 26.37 -1.83 21.03
N LYS A 100 27.68 -1.57 20.89
CA LYS A 100 28.68 -2.59 20.55
C LYS A 100 28.87 -3.62 21.68
N ASN A 101 28.91 -3.18 22.93
CA ASN A 101 29.07 -4.07 24.09
C ASN A 101 27.87 -5.01 24.26
N LEU A 102 26.66 -4.51 24.03
CA LEU A 102 25.44 -5.32 24.07
C LEU A 102 25.42 -6.39 22.97
N PHE A 103 25.89 -6.05 21.75
CA PHE A 103 26.02 -7.01 20.64
C PHE A 103 26.97 -8.18 20.97
N ILE A 104 28.13 -7.88 21.58
CA ILE A 104 29.10 -8.91 21.99
C ILE A 104 28.51 -9.86 23.04
N ALA A 105 27.75 -9.32 24.01
CA ALA A 105 27.13 -10.11 25.07
C ALA A 105 26.11 -11.12 24.53
N ILE A 106 25.27 -10.71 23.56
CA ILE A 106 24.23 -11.57 22.96
C ILE A 106 24.86 -12.76 22.21
N ASN A 107 25.91 -12.52 21.42
CA ASN A 107 26.60 -13.57 20.67
C ASN A 107 27.29 -14.60 21.57
N LYS A 108 27.85 -14.16 22.71
CA LYS A 108 28.47 -15.05 23.70
C LYS A 108 27.46 -16.00 24.36
N ILE A 109 26.22 -15.56 24.52
CA ILE A 109 25.12 -16.36 25.08
C ILE A 109 24.64 -17.39 24.05
N ALA A 110 24.40 -16.97 22.80
CA ALA A 110 24.00 -17.87 21.72
C ALA A 110 25.00 -19.02 21.48
N GLY A 111 26.31 -18.72 21.54
CA GLY A 111 27.38 -19.72 21.40
C GLY A 111 27.47 -20.74 22.54
N LYS A 112 27.00 -20.42 23.76
CA LYS A 112 26.94 -21.37 24.89
C LYS A 112 25.75 -22.33 24.75
N THR A 113 24.61 -21.85 24.26
CA THR A 113 23.39 -22.64 24.07
C THR A 113 23.53 -23.67 22.95
N ALA A 114 24.24 -23.34 21.87
CA ALA A 114 24.55 -24.28 20.79
C ALA A 114 25.39 -25.49 21.26
N ARG A 115 26.32 -25.29 22.21
CA ARG A 115 27.14 -26.38 22.79
C ARG A 115 26.34 -27.31 23.69
N SER A 116 25.29 -26.82 24.34
CA SER A 116 24.36 -27.61 25.17
C SER A 116 23.49 -28.57 24.33
N ALA A 117 23.05 -28.13 23.14
CA ALA A 117 22.26 -28.98 22.24
C ALA A 117 23.05 -30.18 21.66
N LEU A 118 24.38 -30.06 21.56
CA LEU A 118 25.28 -31.13 21.11
C LEU A 118 25.43 -32.29 22.11
N SER A 119 25.12 -32.12 23.40
CA SER A 119 25.27 -33.19 24.40
C SER A 119 24.16 -34.26 24.31
N LYS A 120 22.99 -33.92 23.75
CA LYS A 120 21.84 -34.85 23.63
C LYS A 120 22.06 -36.03 22.65
N ASN A 121 23.12 -36.00 21.84
CA ASN A 121 23.49 -37.09 20.90
C ASN A 121 24.41 -38.17 21.51
N GLN A 122 24.74 -38.11 22.81
CA GLN A 122 25.65 -39.08 23.44
C GLN A 122 25.09 -40.52 23.47
N SER A 123 23.78 -40.70 23.70
CA SER A 123 23.15 -42.03 23.73
C SER A 123 23.12 -42.76 22.37
N GLU A 124 23.14 -42.03 21.25
CA GLU A 124 23.17 -42.65 19.92
C GLU A 124 24.61 -42.97 19.49
N ARG A 125 25.57 -42.11 19.86
CA ARG A 125 27.01 -42.40 19.68
C ARG A 125 27.48 -43.62 20.46
N GLU A 126 26.99 -43.84 21.68
CA GLU A 126 27.35 -45.03 22.48
C GLU A 126 26.89 -46.34 21.84
N LYS A 127 25.70 -46.35 21.23
CA LYS A 127 25.15 -47.54 20.54
C LYS A 127 25.89 -47.84 19.23
N ASP A 128 26.26 -46.82 18.46
CA ASP A 128 27.08 -46.98 17.26
C ASP A 128 28.53 -47.42 17.58
N LEU A 129 29.08 -46.97 18.71
CA LEU A 129 30.40 -47.37 19.17
C LEU A 129 30.41 -48.84 19.63
N GLN A 130 29.35 -49.29 20.30
CA GLN A 130 29.16 -50.69 20.68
C GLN A 130 29.03 -51.61 19.45
N LYS A 131 28.32 -51.15 18.41
CA LYS A 131 28.18 -51.85 17.13
C LYS A 131 29.51 -51.96 16.37
N LYS A 132 30.30 -50.88 16.30
CA LYS A 132 31.65 -50.91 15.70
C LYS A 132 32.58 -51.88 16.40
N ARG A 133 32.55 -51.93 17.74
CA ARG A 133 33.34 -52.88 18.55
C ARG A 133 32.94 -54.35 18.31
N LEU A 134 31.66 -54.62 18.04
CA LEU A 134 31.21 -55.95 17.62
C LEU A 134 31.68 -56.28 16.20
N GLN A 135 31.61 -55.33 15.27
CA GLN A 135 32.04 -55.52 13.89
C GLN A 135 33.55 -55.78 13.77
N GLU A 136 34.37 -55.10 14.59
CA GLU A 136 35.82 -55.33 14.68
C GLU A 136 36.16 -56.72 15.25
N LYS A 137 35.38 -57.23 16.22
CA LYS A 137 35.55 -58.58 16.77
C LYS A 137 35.16 -59.69 15.77
N VAL A 138 34.24 -59.40 14.86
CA VAL A 138 33.79 -60.34 13.81
C VAL A 138 34.77 -60.39 12.63
N ASN A 139 35.46 -59.28 12.32
CA ASN A 139 36.46 -59.22 11.25
C ASN A 139 37.83 -59.80 11.64
N ASP A 140 37.99 -60.27 12.87
CA ASP A 140 39.21 -60.93 13.33
C ASP A 140 39.27 -62.40 12.85
N GLN A 141 39.36 -62.56 11.51
CA GLN A 141 39.76 -63.79 10.82
C GLN A 141 41.14 -64.32 11.29
N LYS A 142 41.85 -63.56 12.13
CA LYS A 142 43.09 -63.96 12.82
C LYS A 142 42.87 -65.08 13.85
N SER A 143 41.64 -65.30 14.30
CA SER A 143 41.28 -66.37 15.23
C SER A 143 41.33 -67.77 14.61
N GLU A 144 41.08 -67.87 13.30
CA GLU A 144 40.99 -69.14 12.57
C GLU A 144 42.37 -69.75 12.26
N GLN A 145 43.43 -68.93 12.18
CA GLN A 145 44.80 -69.39 12.00
C GLN A 145 45.40 -70.05 13.26
N LEU A 146 44.87 -69.75 14.45
CA LEU A 146 45.34 -70.35 15.71
C LEU A 146 44.72 -71.73 16.00
N LEU A 147 43.78 -72.20 15.17
CA LEU A 147 43.07 -73.47 15.34
C LEU A 147 43.72 -74.67 14.62
N LYS A 148 44.82 -74.48 13.89
CA LYS A 148 45.59 -75.57 13.27
C LYS A 148 46.61 -76.24 14.20
N LYS A 149 46.69 -75.85 15.48
CA LYS A 149 47.57 -76.51 16.47
C LYS A 149 46.73 -77.03 17.62
N GLY A 150 46.41 -78.32 17.57
CA GLY A 150 45.54 -78.99 18.52
C GLY A 150 46.12 -79.03 19.94
N VAL A 151 45.48 -78.30 20.86
CA VAL A 151 45.34 -78.60 22.30
C VAL A 151 44.04 -77.90 22.75
N ILE A 152 43.03 -78.65 23.22
CA ILE A 152 41.72 -78.13 23.66
C ILE A 152 41.67 -78.16 25.19
N ALA A 153 41.46 -77.01 25.83
CA ALA A 153 41.19 -76.89 27.27
C ALA A 153 39.95 -75.99 27.51
N ASP A 154 39.32 -76.15 28.68
CA ASP A 154 38.04 -75.60 29.19
C ASP A 154 37.65 -74.16 28.78
N THR A 155 38.63 -73.33 28.43
CA THR A 155 38.48 -71.95 27.94
C THR A 155 37.77 -71.83 26.59
N GLN A 156 37.88 -72.81 25.67
CA GLN A 156 37.15 -72.78 24.39
C GLN A 156 35.63 -73.01 24.56
N VAL A 157 35.23 -73.83 25.54
CA VAL A 157 33.82 -74.12 25.84
C VAL A 157 33.15 -72.89 26.47
N SER A 158 33.85 -72.24 27.39
CA SER A 158 33.44 -70.98 28.04
C SER A 158 33.11 -69.86 27.03
N PHE A 159 33.94 -69.70 25.99
CA PHE A 159 33.76 -68.68 24.95
C PHE A 159 32.60 -68.97 24.00
N LEU A 160 32.40 -70.24 23.62
CA LEU A 160 31.28 -70.65 22.76
C LEU A 160 29.93 -70.46 23.46
N VAL A 161 29.86 -70.74 24.77
CA VAL A 161 28.65 -70.52 25.58
C VAL A 161 28.30 -69.03 25.63
N LEU A 162 29.29 -68.15 25.80
CA LEU A 162 29.06 -66.71 25.83
C LEU A 162 28.52 -66.19 24.50
N ARG A 163 29.15 -66.56 23.37
CA ARG A 163 28.74 -66.18 22.01
C ARG A 163 27.33 -66.66 21.66
N ALA A 164 27.02 -67.90 22.01
CA ALA A 164 25.67 -68.45 21.81
C ALA A 164 24.62 -67.68 22.62
N LYS A 165 24.92 -67.31 23.86
CA LYS A 165 24.00 -66.51 24.69
C LYS A 165 23.81 -65.10 24.15
N GLU A 166 24.87 -64.45 23.68
CA GLU A 166 24.79 -63.12 23.04
C GLU A 166 23.90 -63.16 21.79
N ALA A 167 24.10 -64.15 20.92
CA ALA A 167 23.28 -64.36 19.74
C ALA A 167 21.80 -64.63 20.09
N LEU A 168 21.54 -65.54 21.04
CA LEU A 168 20.19 -65.83 21.51
C LEU A 168 19.51 -64.62 22.17
N GLN A 169 20.27 -63.76 22.85
CA GLN A 169 19.74 -62.53 23.44
C GLN A 169 19.33 -61.53 22.36
N ILE A 170 20.12 -61.37 21.29
CA ILE A 170 19.80 -60.54 20.12
C ILE A 170 18.54 -61.05 19.40
N LEU A 171 18.38 -62.38 19.33
CA LEU A 171 17.19 -63.04 18.78
C LEU A 171 15.96 -62.98 19.71
N GLY A 172 16.10 -62.45 20.93
CA GLY A 172 15.01 -62.41 21.92
C GLY A 172 14.66 -63.78 22.51
N LEU A 173 15.54 -64.78 22.36
CA LEU A 173 15.35 -66.16 22.82
C LEU A 173 16.01 -66.43 24.18
N TYR A 174 16.78 -65.47 24.71
CA TYR A 174 17.45 -65.53 26.01
C TYR A 174 17.43 -64.17 26.72
N ASP A 175 17.15 -64.18 28.02
CA ASP A 175 17.05 -62.97 28.88
C ASP A 175 17.97 -63.02 30.11
N GLY A 176 18.84 -64.04 30.21
CA GLY A 176 19.69 -64.28 31.37
C GLY A 176 21.05 -63.58 31.29
N LYS A 177 21.91 -63.81 32.29
CA LYS A 177 23.26 -63.23 32.35
C LYS A 177 24.19 -63.82 31.28
N LEU A 178 25.07 -62.97 30.74
CA LEU A 178 26.18 -63.37 29.86
C LEU A 178 27.36 -63.82 30.70
N ASP A 179 27.29 -65.07 31.18
CA ASP A 179 28.38 -65.77 31.84
C ASP A 179 28.79 -67.02 31.04
N SER A 180 29.93 -67.62 31.40
CA SER A 180 30.49 -68.81 30.76
C SER A 180 29.75 -70.11 31.09
N VAL A 181 28.68 -70.06 31.89
CA VAL A 181 27.98 -71.26 32.41
C VAL A 181 26.72 -71.55 31.61
N LEU A 182 26.61 -72.74 31.02
CA LEU A 182 25.42 -73.12 30.27
C LEU A 182 24.26 -73.55 31.19
N GLY A 183 23.59 -72.56 31.78
CA GLY A 183 22.45 -72.75 32.68
C GLY A 183 21.13 -73.14 31.97
N ALA A 184 20.12 -73.49 32.76
CA ALA A 184 18.82 -73.98 32.27
C ALA A 184 18.15 -73.00 31.28
N LYS A 185 18.19 -71.69 31.54
CA LYS A 185 17.65 -70.65 30.64
C LYS A 185 18.34 -70.64 29.27
N ALA A 186 19.66 -70.79 29.23
CA ALA A 186 20.40 -70.81 27.98
C ALA A 186 20.08 -72.08 27.19
N LYS A 187 19.95 -73.24 27.85
CA LYS A 187 19.49 -74.49 27.21
C LYS A 187 18.10 -74.36 26.61
N ILE A 188 17.18 -73.64 27.27
CA ILE A 188 15.83 -73.34 26.72
C ILE A 188 15.94 -72.48 25.46
N GLY A 189 16.75 -71.41 25.48
CA GLY A 189 16.99 -70.56 24.31
C GLY A 189 17.58 -71.34 23.13
N ILE A 190 18.56 -72.21 23.39
CA ILE A 190 19.16 -73.09 22.38
C ILE A 190 18.12 -74.02 21.77
N ARG A 191 17.26 -74.65 22.58
CA ARG A 191 16.19 -75.53 22.07
C ARG A 191 15.20 -74.77 21.19
N LYS A 192 14.80 -73.56 21.60
CA LYS A 192 13.91 -72.70 20.81
C LYS A 192 14.51 -72.34 19.45
N TRP A 193 15.81 -72.01 19.43
CA TRP A 193 16.52 -71.76 18.17
C TRP A 193 16.65 -73.03 17.32
N GLN A 194 17.07 -74.16 17.91
CA GLN A 194 17.16 -75.46 17.22
C GLN A 194 15.82 -75.85 16.58
N LYS A 195 14.71 -75.64 17.28
CA LYS A 195 13.35 -75.84 16.76
C LYS A 195 13.05 -74.94 15.55
N GLY A 196 13.45 -73.67 15.62
CA GLY A 196 13.28 -72.69 14.53
C GLY A 196 14.02 -73.10 13.25
N GLU A 197 15.19 -73.72 13.41
CA GLU A 197 16.02 -74.24 12.32
C GLU A 197 15.66 -75.67 11.90
N GLY A 198 14.60 -76.27 12.46
CA GLY A 198 14.19 -77.65 12.15
C GLY A 198 15.13 -78.75 12.68
N LEU A 199 15.99 -78.42 13.65
CA LEU A 199 16.92 -79.34 14.30
C LEU A 199 16.29 -80.03 15.52
N LYS A 200 16.85 -81.18 15.94
CA LYS A 200 16.45 -81.85 17.19
C LYS A 200 16.76 -80.95 18.40
N GLU A 201 15.75 -80.69 19.24
CA GLU A 201 15.79 -79.80 20.42
C GLU A 201 16.61 -80.37 21.60
N THR A 202 17.86 -80.72 21.36
CA THR A 202 18.73 -81.35 22.36
C THR A 202 19.15 -80.39 23.47
N GLY A 203 19.20 -79.08 23.19
CA GLY A 203 19.75 -78.07 24.10
C GLY A 203 21.27 -78.18 24.31
N LYS A 204 21.94 -79.05 23.55
CA LYS A 204 23.40 -79.14 23.47
C LYS A 204 23.91 -78.14 22.42
N LEU A 205 25.11 -77.61 22.64
CA LEU A 205 25.72 -76.59 21.80
C LEU A 205 26.83 -77.22 20.96
N HIS A 206 26.74 -77.10 19.64
CA HIS A 206 27.81 -77.46 18.72
C HIS A 206 28.41 -76.20 18.10
N ARG A 207 29.71 -76.24 17.78
CA ARG A 207 30.44 -75.07 17.27
C ARG A 207 29.81 -74.48 16.00
N GLU A 208 29.35 -75.35 15.10
CA GLU A 208 28.65 -74.94 13.87
C GLU A 208 27.29 -74.29 14.15
N GLN A 209 26.57 -74.76 15.19
CA GLN A 209 25.31 -74.16 15.63
C GLN A 209 25.51 -72.77 16.24
N VAL A 210 26.63 -72.53 16.95
CA VAL A 210 26.96 -71.18 17.46
C VAL A 210 27.18 -70.22 16.31
N ALA A 211 27.94 -70.64 15.28
CA ALA A 211 28.17 -69.80 14.11
C ALA A 211 26.86 -69.49 13.36
N ALA A 212 25.96 -70.48 13.23
CA ALA A 212 24.64 -70.27 12.64
C ALA A 212 23.77 -69.31 13.48
N MET A 213 23.71 -69.48 14.81
CA MET A 213 23.00 -68.56 15.70
C MET A 213 23.49 -67.11 15.56
N GLU A 214 24.81 -66.91 15.43
CA GLU A 214 25.38 -65.58 15.24
C GLU A 214 25.01 -64.97 13.89
N GLN A 215 25.01 -65.77 12.82
CA GLN A 215 24.55 -65.30 11.50
C GLN A 215 23.08 -64.90 11.54
N ASP A 216 22.23 -65.68 12.24
CA ASP A 216 20.82 -65.34 12.43
C ASP A 216 20.64 -64.06 13.25
N ALA A 217 21.43 -63.89 14.31
CA ALA A 217 21.43 -62.69 15.14
C ALA A 217 21.84 -61.45 14.32
N ILE A 218 22.90 -61.56 13.50
CA ILE A 218 23.34 -60.52 12.57
C ILE A 218 22.23 -60.18 11.57
N TRP A 219 21.61 -61.19 10.98
CA TRP A 219 20.51 -61.01 10.03
C TRP A 219 19.28 -60.36 10.69
N HIS A 220 18.93 -60.76 11.92
CA HIS A 220 17.81 -60.21 12.67
C HIS A 220 18.01 -58.72 12.97
N VAL A 221 19.21 -58.31 13.39
CA VAL A 221 19.56 -56.90 13.59
C VAL A 221 19.50 -56.14 12.26
N ALA A 222 20.08 -56.70 11.19
CA ALA A 222 20.06 -56.08 9.86
C ALA A 222 18.62 -55.93 9.30
N LYS A 223 17.74 -56.89 9.56
CA LYS A 223 16.31 -56.82 9.21
C LYS A 223 15.60 -55.72 10.02
N PHE A 224 15.76 -55.71 11.34
CA PHE A 224 15.15 -54.71 12.20
C PHE A 224 15.57 -53.27 11.83
N GLU A 225 16.85 -53.06 11.52
CA GLU A 225 17.35 -51.76 11.06
C GLU A 225 16.75 -51.35 9.70
N ARG A 226 16.60 -52.29 8.76
CA ARG A 226 15.93 -52.03 7.47
C ARG A 226 14.48 -51.63 7.68
N ASP A 227 13.72 -52.39 8.46
CA ASP A 227 12.30 -52.13 8.73
C ASP A 227 12.08 -50.78 9.45
N ARG A 228 12.95 -50.45 10.42
CA ARG A 228 12.96 -49.14 11.08
C ARG A 228 13.20 -48.01 10.09
N LYS A 229 14.19 -48.14 9.19
CA LYS A 229 14.48 -47.13 8.14
C LYS A 229 13.29 -46.95 7.20
N ILE A 230 12.64 -48.04 6.78
CA ILE A 230 11.45 -47.99 5.93
C ILE A 230 10.31 -47.25 6.64
N LEU A 231 10.03 -47.57 7.91
CA LEU A 231 8.99 -46.91 8.69
C LEU A 231 9.27 -45.41 8.88
N GLN A 232 10.52 -45.05 9.17
CA GLN A 232 10.93 -43.65 9.31
C GLN A 232 10.78 -42.88 7.99
N GLN A 233 11.16 -43.47 6.86
CA GLN A 233 10.95 -42.89 5.54
C GLN A 233 9.46 -42.73 5.21
N LYS A 234 8.61 -43.71 5.55
CA LYS A 234 7.16 -43.62 5.34
C LYS A 234 6.54 -42.46 6.12
N LYS A 235 6.87 -42.34 7.42
CA LYS A 235 6.42 -41.22 8.27
C LYS A 235 6.83 -39.86 7.71
N LEU A 236 8.07 -39.74 7.21
CA LEU A 236 8.56 -38.51 6.60
C LEU A 236 7.80 -38.16 5.31
N ARG A 237 7.54 -39.13 4.44
CA ARG A 237 6.76 -38.93 3.20
C ARG A 237 5.33 -38.48 3.50
N ASP A 238 4.68 -39.09 4.51
CA ASP A 238 3.33 -38.71 4.90
C ASP A 238 3.27 -37.30 5.50
N ALA A 239 4.25 -36.93 6.34
CA ALA A 239 4.38 -35.58 6.86
C ALA A 239 4.60 -34.54 5.75
N GLN A 240 5.48 -34.84 4.78
CA GLN A 240 5.71 -33.99 3.61
C GLN A 240 4.45 -33.84 2.75
N LYS A 241 3.70 -34.93 2.53
CA LYS A 241 2.44 -34.90 1.77
C LYS A 241 1.40 -34.02 2.45
N LYS A 242 1.28 -34.10 3.79
CA LYS A 242 0.40 -33.22 4.59
C LYS A 242 0.83 -31.76 4.53
N SER A 243 2.13 -31.46 4.65
CA SER A 243 2.66 -30.08 4.53
C SER A 243 2.32 -29.48 3.17
N ARG A 244 2.62 -30.21 2.08
CA ARG A 244 2.32 -29.78 0.71
C ARG A 244 0.81 -29.56 0.48
N ALA A 245 -0.05 -30.41 1.06
CA ALA A 245 -1.49 -30.22 0.97
C ALA A 245 -1.96 -28.96 1.71
N LYS A 246 -1.42 -28.70 2.91
CA LYS A 246 -1.71 -27.49 3.68
C LYS A 246 -1.24 -26.22 2.95
N GLU A 247 -0.03 -26.24 2.39
CA GLU A 247 0.53 -25.14 1.59
C GLU A 247 -0.33 -24.84 0.36
N ARG A 248 -0.78 -25.89 -0.36
CA ARG A 248 -1.71 -25.72 -1.51
C ARG A 248 -3.04 -25.09 -1.09
N LEU A 249 -3.59 -25.47 0.06
CA LEU A 249 -4.83 -24.88 0.57
C LEU A 249 -4.65 -23.40 0.91
N VAL A 250 -3.55 -23.05 1.57
CA VAL A 250 -3.20 -21.65 1.90
C VAL A 250 -2.99 -20.83 0.63
N ALA A 251 -2.30 -21.38 -0.37
CA ALA A 251 -2.12 -20.74 -1.66
C ALA A 251 -3.45 -20.47 -2.37
N LYS A 252 -4.36 -21.46 -2.41
CA LYS A 252 -5.71 -21.31 -2.98
C LYS A 252 -6.53 -20.22 -2.26
N LYS A 253 -6.49 -20.16 -0.93
CA LYS A 253 -7.17 -19.10 -0.16
C LYS A 253 -6.62 -17.70 -0.48
N ARG A 254 -5.30 -17.55 -0.53
CA ARG A 254 -4.64 -16.28 -0.89
C ARG A 254 -5.00 -15.84 -2.31
N GLU A 255 -5.09 -16.78 -3.25
CA GLU A 255 -5.51 -16.48 -4.62
C GLU A 255 -6.97 -16.02 -4.68
N GLN A 256 -7.87 -16.70 -3.96
CA GLN A 256 -9.28 -16.28 -3.87
C GLN A 256 -9.44 -14.88 -3.27
N GLU A 257 -8.71 -14.56 -2.21
CA GLU A 257 -8.71 -13.21 -1.62
C GLU A 257 -8.20 -12.14 -2.59
N ARG A 258 -7.11 -12.43 -3.34
CA ARG A 258 -6.60 -11.52 -4.36
C ARG A 258 -7.63 -11.27 -5.47
N ARG A 259 -8.30 -12.31 -5.95
CA ARG A 259 -9.36 -12.19 -6.97
C ARG A 259 -10.53 -11.35 -6.46
N LYS A 260 -10.98 -11.57 -5.21
CA LYS A 260 -12.04 -10.76 -4.59
C LYS A 260 -11.65 -9.29 -4.49
N LYS A 261 -10.43 -8.99 -4.03
CA LYS A 261 -9.93 -7.60 -3.96
C LYS A 261 -9.84 -6.95 -5.33
N ALA A 262 -9.36 -7.67 -6.35
CA ALA A 262 -9.30 -7.15 -7.72
C ALA A 262 -10.70 -6.87 -8.31
N LEU A 263 -11.68 -7.73 -8.04
CA LEU A 263 -13.06 -7.53 -8.50
C LEU A 263 -13.71 -6.32 -7.82
N GLU A 264 -13.51 -6.17 -6.51
CA GLU A 264 -14.04 -5.01 -5.77
C GLU A 264 -13.40 -3.71 -6.25
N GLN A 265 -12.09 -3.70 -6.46
CA GLN A 265 -11.40 -2.55 -7.00
C GLN A 265 -11.92 -2.17 -8.39
N LYS A 266 -12.09 -3.17 -9.28
CA LYS A 266 -12.69 -2.94 -10.59
C LYS A 266 -14.10 -2.35 -10.49
N ARG A 267 -14.93 -2.87 -9.57
CA ARG A 267 -16.29 -2.34 -9.33
C ARG A 267 -16.25 -0.87 -8.89
N LEU A 268 -15.33 -0.49 -8.01
CA LEU A 268 -15.17 0.90 -7.56
C LEU A 268 -14.73 1.81 -8.70
N GLU A 269 -13.81 1.35 -9.55
CA GLU A 269 -13.37 2.07 -10.75
C GLU A 269 -14.53 2.25 -11.74
N ASP A 270 -15.33 1.21 -11.96
CA ASP A 270 -16.52 1.26 -12.82
C ASP A 270 -17.58 2.24 -12.27
N ILE A 271 -17.81 2.26 -10.95
CA ILE A 271 -18.70 3.23 -10.28
C ILE A 271 -18.18 4.66 -10.43
N LYS A 272 -16.89 4.90 -10.20
CA LYS A 272 -16.26 6.22 -10.35
C LYS A 272 -16.40 6.71 -11.79
N ARG A 273 -16.18 5.83 -12.77
CA ARG A 273 -16.36 6.13 -14.18
C ARG A 273 -17.83 6.43 -14.51
N ALA A 274 -18.76 5.64 -13.99
CA ALA A 274 -20.20 5.86 -14.19
C ALA A 274 -20.68 7.19 -13.59
N LYS A 275 -20.12 7.61 -12.44
CA LYS A 275 -20.39 8.94 -11.87
C LYS A 275 -19.97 10.05 -12.85
N VAL A 276 -18.73 10.00 -13.33
CA VAL A 276 -18.17 10.97 -14.27
C VAL A 276 -18.94 11.04 -15.59
N VAL A 277 -19.54 9.91 -16.03
CA VAL A 277 -20.37 9.86 -17.24
C VAL A 277 -21.60 10.78 -17.18
N TYR A 278 -22.09 11.11 -15.99
CA TYR A 278 -23.27 11.96 -15.81
C TYR A 278 -22.94 13.34 -15.24
N ASP A 279 -21.68 13.70 -15.10
CA ASP A 279 -21.29 15.04 -14.65
C ASP A 279 -21.29 16.00 -15.85
N PHE A 280 -21.92 17.17 -15.70
CA PHE A 280 -22.14 18.12 -16.80
C PHE A 280 -21.65 19.53 -16.45
N ALA A 281 -21.09 20.21 -17.44
CA ALA A 281 -20.65 21.59 -17.28
C ALA A 281 -21.28 22.51 -18.32
N VAL A 282 -21.55 23.75 -17.91
CA VAL A 282 -21.84 24.86 -18.84
C VAL A 282 -20.77 25.91 -18.66
N ILE A 283 -20.02 26.19 -19.73
CA ILE A 283 -18.92 27.13 -19.72
C ILE A 283 -19.25 28.24 -20.71
N VAL A 284 -19.33 29.47 -20.22
CA VAL A 284 -19.66 30.65 -21.01
C VAL A 284 -18.49 31.62 -21.00
N GLY A 285 -17.99 31.96 -22.19
CA GLY A 285 -16.94 32.96 -22.38
C GLY A 285 -17.39 34.03 -23.37
N ASN A 286 -17.89 35.16 -22.87
CA ASN A 286 -18.40 36.27 -23.69
C ASN A 286 -17.36 37.38 -23.81
N ARG A 287 -16.68 37.42 -24.96
CA ARG A 287 -15.62 38.37 -25.29
C ARG A 287 -16.10 39.46 -26.24
N ASP A 288 -16.72 39.08 -27.37
CA ASP A 288 -17.00 39.99 -28.48
C ASP A 288 -18.47 40.41 -28.50
N TYR A 289 -18.74 41.56 -27.90
CA TYR A 289 -20.09 42.13 -27.83
C TYR A 289 -20.42 42.94 -29.07
N SER A 290 -21.68 42.87 -29.48
CA SER A 290 -22.22 43.71 -30.55
C SER A 290 -22.39 45.17 -30.10
N GLY A 291 -22.51 46.07 -31.08
CA GLY A 291 -22.74 47.49 -30.83
C GLY A 291 -21.49 48.20 -30.29
N ARG A 292 -21.65 48.92 -29.18
CA ARG A 292 -20.58 49.77 -28.58
C ARG A 292 -20.06 49.24 -27.25
N THR A 293 -20.45 48.02 -26.89
CA THR A 293 -20.01 47.39 -25.65
C THR A 293 -18.56 46.93 -25.81
N HIS A 294 -17.69 47.29 -24.87
CA HIS A 294 -16.28 46.93 -24.92
C HIS A 294 -16.07 45.42 -24.83
N ARG A 295 -14.98 44.93 -25.43
CA ARG A 295 -14.60 43.51 -25.33
C ARG A 295 -14.13 43.13 -23.94
N VAL A 296 -14.32 41.87 -23.56
CA VAL A 296 -13.69 41.27 -22.38
C VAL A 296 -12.53 40.39 -22.84
N GLU A 297 -11.34 40.98 -22.93
CA GLU A 297 -10.21 40.39 -23.68
C GLU A 297 -9.89 38.95 -23.30
N PHE A 298 -9.93 38.63 -22.01
CA PHE A 298 -9.56 37.30 -21.51
C PHE A 298 -10.74 36.34 -21.27
N ALA A 299 -11.98 36.73 -21.60
CA ALA A 299 -13.14 35.89 -21.26
C ALA A 299 -13.11 34.49 -21.92
N GLN A 300 -12.61 34.40 -23.15
CA GLN A 300 -12.44 33.11 -23.81
C GLN A 300 -11.26 32.31 -23.25
N ASN A 301 -10.18 32.97 -22.82
CA ASN A 301 -9.05 32.30 -22.16
C ASN A 301 -9.49 31.70 -20.82
N ASP A 302 -10.25 32.44 -20.04
CA ASP A 302 -10.81 32.00 -18.77
C ASP A 302 -11.70 30.77 -18.94
N ALA A 303 -12.62 30.81 -19.91
CA ALA A 303 -13.47 29.69 -20.25
C ALA A 303 -12.65 28.48 -20.77
N ASN A 304 -11.57 28.71 -21.54
CA ASN A 304 -10.67 27.64 -21.97
C ASN A 304 -9.94 26.98 -20.79
N ALA A 305 -9.43 27.78 -19.85
CA ALA A 305 -8.71 27.27 -18.69
C ALA A 305 -9.63 26.47 -17.75
N MET A 306 -10.87 26.92 -17.56
CA MET A 306 -11.87 26.14 -16.81
C MET A 306 -12.24 24.84 -17.54
N ARG A 307 -12.43 24.89 -18.87
CA ARG A 307 -12.71 23.69 -19.67
C ARG A 307 -11.60 22.66 -19.54
N GLU A 308 -10.36 23.10 -19.68
CA GLU A 308 -9.18 22.23 -19.56
C GLU A 308 -9.07 21.62 -18.16
N PHE A 309 -9.29 22.42 -17.12
CA PHE A 309 -9.31 21.93 -15.75
C PHE A 309 -10.36 20.81 -15.55
N LEU A 310 -11.58 21.00 -16.05
CA LEU A 310 -12.64 20.00 -15.92
C LEU A 310 -12.36 18.72 -16.70
N LEU A 311 -11.80 18.82 -17.91
CA LEU A 311 -11.46 17.66 -18.73
C LEU A 311 -10.26 16.87 -18.20
N SER A 312 -9.16 17.57 -17.93
CA SER A 312 -7.86 16.94 -17.71
C SER A 312 -7.59 16.62 -16.25
N GLU A 313 -8.16 17.39 -15.31
CA GLU A 313 -7.87 17.25 -13.89
C GLU A 313 -9.06 16.64 -13.12
N ILE A 314 -10.30 17.01 -13.47
CA ILE A 314 -11.51 16.45 -12.83
C ILE A 314 -12.04 15.22 -13.58
N GLY A 315 -11.80 15.13 -14.89
CA GLY A 315 -12.16 13.97 -15.71
C GLY A 315 -13.53 14.06 -16.39
N PHE A 316 -14.15 15.24 -16.48
CA PHE A 316 -15.41 15.43 -17.22
C PHE A 316 -15.26 14.91 -18.66
N LEU A 317 -16.33 14.34 -19.21
CA LEU A 317 -16.34 13.93 -20.62
C LEU A 317 -16.52 15.16 -21.51
N GLU A 318 -15.80 15.22 -22.62
CA GLU A 318 -15.90 16.31 -23.60
C GLU A 318 -17.35 16.52 -24.09
N GLY A 319 -18.09 15.44 -24.33
CA GLY A 319 -19.50 15.50 -24.72
C GLY A 319 -20.45 16.04 -23.65
N ASN A 320 -20.01 16.15 -22.40
CA ASN A 320 -20.80 16.65 -21.28
C ASN A 320 -20.53 18.13 -20.96
N ILE A 321 -19.72 18.81 -21.76
CA ILE A 321 -19.46 20.25 -21.60
C ILE A 321 -20.26 21.01 -22.67
N ILE A 322 -21.26 21.77 -22.22
CA ILE A 322 -21.94 22.78 -23.04
C ILE A 322 -21.05 24.02 -23.06
N ASP A 323 -20.24 24.13 -24.11
CA ASP A 323 -19.31 25.25 -24.29
C ASP A 323 -19.94 26.36 -25.16
N LEU A 324 -20.14 27.54 -24.58
CA LEU A 324 -20.77 28.69 -25.22
C LEU A 324 -19.77 29.85 -25.32
N ARG A 325 -19.36 30.17 -26.56
CA ARG A 325 -18.47 31.30 -26.85
C ARG A 325 -19.25 32.42 -27.49
N ASN A 326 -19.14 33.63 -26.92
CA ASN A 326 -19.92 34.79 -27.35
C ASN A 326 -21.43 34.45 -27.42
N ALA A 327 -21.96 33.98 -26.29
CA ALA A 327 -23.34 33.51 -26.18
C ALA A 327 -24.36 34.64 -26.35
N THR A 328 -25.36 34.42 -27.19
CA THR A 328 -26.53 35.29 -27.33
C THR A 328 -27.56 35.02 -26.23
N LYS A 329 -28.52 35.95 -26.06
CA LYS A 329 -29.58 35.78 -25.06
C LYS A 329 -30.36 34.49 -25.30
N ALA A 330 -30.68 34.20 -26.56
CA ALA A 330 -31.39 33.00 -26.96
C ALA A 330 -30.63 31.72 -26.58
N GLN A 331 -29.31 31.66 -26.80
CA GLN A 331 -28.49 30.51 -26.42
C GLN A 331 -28.42 30.31 -24.89
N MET A 332 -28.35 31.41 -24.14
CA MET A 332 -28.36 31.35 -22.67
C MET A 332 -29.72 30.89 -22.14
N GLU A 333 -30.84 31.39 -22.69
CA GLU A 333 -32.20 30.95 -22.33
C GLU A 333 -32.47 29.50 -22.74
N GLU A 334 -31.99 29.07 -23.91
CA GLU A 334 -32.09 27.67 -24.34
C GLU A 334 -31.31 26.74 -23.41
N THR A 335 -30.14 27.17 -22.91
CA THR A 335 -29.27 26.34 -22.07
C THR A 335 -29.74 26.28 -20.61
N PHE A 336 -29.98 27.44 -20.00
CA PHE A 336 -30.29 27.57 -18.57
C PHE A 336 -31.80 27.68 -18.28
N GLY A 337 -32.63 27.75 -19.31
CA GLY A 337 -34.05 28.08 -19.21
C GLY A 337 -34.29 29.59 -19.15
N SER A 338 -35.57 29.95 -19.20
CA SER A 338 -36.09 31.32 -19.14
C SER A 338 -36.84 31.56 -17.82
N PRO A 339 -37.40 32.76 -17.58
CA PRO A 339 -38.28 32.99 -16.43
C PRO A 339 -39.54 32.11 -16.43
N GLN A 340 -39.98 31.63 -17.60
CA GLN A 340 -41.17 30.82 -17.78
C GLN A 340 -40.91 29.32 -17.60
N SER A 341 -39.69 28.85 -17.87
CA SER A 341 -39.34 27.44 -17.76
C SER A 341 -37.86 27.25 -17.44
N TYR A 342 -37.56 26.43 -16.43
CA TYR A 342 -36.20 26.01 -16.08
C TYR A 342 -35.69 24.84 -16.94
N LYS A 343 -36.56 24.24 -17.77
CA LYS A 343 -36.26 23.05 -18.59
C LYS A 343 -35.53 23.44 -19.88
N GLY A 344 -34.31 23.95 -19.73
CA GLY A 344 -33.37 24.17 -20.84
C GLY A 344 -32.52 22.94 -21.12
N ARG A 345 -31.58 23.06 -22.07
CA ARG A 345 -30.67 21.99 -22.49
C ARG A 345 -29.91 21.36 -21.32
N LEU A 346 -29.49 22.15 -20.32
CA LEU A 346 -28.81 21.61 -19.14
C LEU A 346 -29.73 20.69 -18.32
N TYR A 347 -31.01 21.03 -18.18
CA TYR A 347 -31.98 20.19 -17.49
C TYR A 347 -32.18 18.85 -18.22
N ASP A 348 -32.22 18.86 -19.55
CA ASP A 348 -32.44 17.66 -20.36
C ASP A 348 -31.28 16.64 -20.24
N TYR A 349 -30.07 17.13 -19.95
CA TYR A 349 -28.88 16.28 -19.85
C TYR A 349 -28.67 15.68 -18.47
N VAL A 350 -29.14 16.36 -17.42
CA VAL A 350 -28.85 16.02 -16.04
C VAL A 350 -29.58 14.74 -15.62
N LYS A 351 -28.83 13.83 -15.00
CA LYS A 351 -29.37 12.65 -14.33
C LYS A 351 -29.74 13.00 -12.89
N GLU A 352 -31.03 12.92 -12.61
CA GLU A 352 -31.61 13.26 -11.31
C GLU A 352 -30.92 12.54 -10.14
N GLY A 353 -30.51 13.30 -9.12
CA GLY A 353 -29.85 12.83 -7.90
C GLY A 353 -28.40 12.33 -8.06
N GLU A 354 -27.89 12.22 -9.29
CA GLU A 354 -26.59 11.61 -9.59
C GLU A 354 -25.56 12.62 -10.13
N SER A 355 -25.97 13.52 -11.02
CA SER A 355 -25.06 14.46 -11.70
C SER A 355 -24.46 15.51 -10.77
N ASP A 356 -23.14 15.72 -10.84
CA ASP A 356 -22.47 16.92 -10.38
C ASP A 356 -22.44 17.97 -11.52
N ILE A 357 -22.90 19.20 -11.25
CA ILE A 357 -22.98 20.29 -12.24
C ILE A 357 -21.95 21.38 -11.95
N VAL A 358 -21.26 21.84 -13.00
CA VAL A 358 -20.41 23.04 -12.94
C VAL A 358 -20.91 24.09 -13.93
N VAL A 359 -21.16 25.31 -13.47
CA VAL A 359 -21.46 26.46 -14.31
C VAL A 359 -20.35 27.48 -14.16
N PHE A 360 -19.70 27.83 -15.27
CA PHE A 360 -18.69 28.88 -15.33
C PHE A 360 -19.12 29.97 -16.30
N TYR A 361 -19.05 31.23 -15.86
CA TYR A 361 -19.29 32.39 -16.72
C TYR A 361 -18.13 33.38 -16.61
N SER A 362 -17.58 33.81 -17.75
CA SER A 362 -16.68 34.95 -17.86
C SER A 362 -17.23 35.95 -18.90
N GLY A 363 -17.38 37.21 -18.50
CA GLY A 363 -17.95 38.26 -19.33
C GLY A 363 -18.40 39.51 -18.56
N HIS A 364 -19.23 40.34 -19.19
CA HIS A 364 -19.81 41.52 -18.55
C HIS A 364 -21.03 41.15 -17.71
N GLY A 365 -21.07 41.67 -16.49
CA GLY A 365 -22.29 41.80 -15.72
C GLY A 365 -22.70 43.27 -15.66
N VAL A 366 -24.01 43.51 -15.59
CA VAL A 366 -24.55 44.88 -15.47
C VAL A 366 -25.72 44.90 -14.50
N PRO A 367 -25.94 46.00 -13.78
CA PRO A 367 -27.18 46.20 -13.06
C PRO A 367 -28.33 46.59 -13.98
N GLY A 368 -29.54 46.13 -13.64
CA GLY A 368 -30.76 46.77 -14.08
C GLY A 368 -30.83 48.20 -13.55
N LEU A 369 -31.21 49.14 -14.41
CA LEU A 369 -31.35 50.55 -14.08
C LEU A 369 -32.60 50.83 -13.24
N GLN A 370 -33.66 50.04 -13.44
CA GLN A 370 -34.94 50.20 -12.76
C GLN A 370 -35.04 49.30 -11.52
N ASP A 371 -34.76 48.01 -11.68
CA ASP A 371 -34.96 47.01 -10.61
C ASP A 371 -33.71 46.75 -9.76
N ARG A 372 -32.55 47.30 -10.17
CA ARG A 372 -31.24 47.15 -9.51
C ARG A 372 -30.79 45.70 -9.33
N ARG A 373 -31.34 44.76 -10.11
CA ARG A 373 -30.92 43.35 -10.13
C ARG A 373 -29.66 43.17 -10.97
N GLY A 374 -28.93 42.09 -10.73
CA GLY A 374 -27.76 41.74 -11.53
C GLY A 374 -28.14 40.94 -12.78
N TYR A 375 -27.55 41.28 -13.91
CA TYR A 375 -27.73 40.61 -15.19
C TYR A 375 -26.37 40.17 -15.73
N LEU A 376 -26.29 38.94 -16.21
CA LEU A 376 -25.21 38.53 -17.12
C LEU A 376 -25.52 39.12 -18.48
N LEU A 377 -24.52 39.63 -19.18
CA LEU A 377 -24.71 40.28 -20.48
C LEU A 377 -24.40 39.27 -21.61
N PRO A 378 -25.41 38.87 -22.40
CA PRO A 378 -25.20 38.24 -23.69
C PRO A 378 -24.46 39.15 -24.68
N VAL A 379 -23.82 38.60 -25.70
CA VAL A 379 -23.08 39.43 -26.68
C VAL A 379 -23.97 40.28 -27.58
N ASP A 380 -25.24 39.91 -27.74
CA ASP A 380 -26.26 40.64 -28.50
C ASP A 380 -27.07 41.63 -27.62
N ALA A 381 -26.73 41.78 -26.34
CA ALA A 381 -27.48 42.59 -25.41
C ALA A 381 -27.08 44.07 -25.42
N ASN A 382 -28.06 44.94 -25.14
CA ASN A 382 -27.82 46.36 -24.90
C ASN A 382 -27.68 46.61 -23.39
N PRO A 383 -26.51 47.05 -22.89
CA PRO A 383 -26.30 47.25 -21.46
C PRO A 383 -27.20 48.33 -20.84
N ASN A 384 -27.73 49.26 -21.64
CA ASN A 384 -28.67 50.30 -21.17
C ASN A 384 -30.13 49.81 -21.08
N LYS A 385 -30.39 48.56 -21.50
CA LYS A 385 -31.71 47.89 -21.43
C LYS A 385 -31.56 46.48 -20.85
N ALA A 386 -30.69 46.34 -19.84
CA ALA A 386 -30.33 45.06 -19.25
C ALA A 386 -31.56 44.23 -18.81
N GLU A 387 -32.61 44.89 -18.34
CA GLU A 387 -33.87 44.23 -17.92
C GLU A 387 -34.60 43.53 -19.06
N LEU A 388 -34.39 43.97 -20.31
CA LEU A 388 -35.01 43.40 -21.50
C LEU A 388 -34.05 42.45 -22.23
N THR A 389 -32.79 42.82 -22.36
CA THR A 389 -31.82 42.12 -23.21
C THR A 389 -30.78 41.30 -22.46
N GLY A 390 -30.61 41.52 -21.15
CA GLY A 390 -29.73 40.73 -20.30
C GLY A 390 -30.34 39.40 -19.85
N TYR A 391 -29.50 38.50 -19.34
CA TYR A 391 -29.96 37.28 -18.67
C TYR A 391 -29.97 37.50 -17.14
N PRO A 392 -31.14 37.46 -16.47
CA PRO A 392 -31.21 37.80 -15.04
C PRO A 392 -30.49 36.76 -14.17
N LEU A 393 -29.58 37.22 -13.31
CA LEU A 393 -28.76 36.34 -12.48
C LEU A 393 -29.58 35.58 -11.42
N ASP A 394 -30.64 36.20 -10.90
CA ASP A 394 -31.58 35.55 -9.98
C ASP A 394 -32.35 34.42 -10.68
N ILE A 395 -32.70 34.58 -11.96
CA ILE A 395 -33.31 33.53 -12.77
C ILE A 395 -32.35 32.38 -13.02
N LEU A 396 -31.05 32.65 -13.28
CA LEU A 396 -30.03 31.59 -13.34
C LEU A 396 -30.08 30.70 -12.09
N PHE A 397 -29.96 31.30 -10.91
CA PHE A 397 -29.94 30.56 -9.66
C PHE A 397 -31.27 29.86 -9.37
N LYS A 398 -32.40 30.52 -9.67
CA LYS A 398 -33.74 29.93 -9.50
C LYS A 398 -33.92 28.69 -10.40
N ASN A 399 -33.47 28.75 -11.64
CA ASN A 399 -33.59 27.64 -12.58
C ASN A 399 -32.66 26.50 -12.20
N LEU A 400 -31.39 26.79 -11.89
CA LEU A 400 -30.44 25.78 -11.42
C LEU A 400 -30.94 25.07 -10.15
N LYS A 401 -31.57 25.80 -9.21
CA LYS A 401 -32.12 25.21 -7.98
C LYS A 401 -33.26 24.21 -8.24
N GLN A 402 -33.96 24.32 -9.37
CA GLN A 402 -35.03 23.39 -9.75
C GLN A 402 -34.51 22.13 -10.46
N ILE A 403 -33.23 22.12 -10.86
CA ILE A 403 -32.59 20.93 -11.40
C ILE A 403 -32.20 20.05 -10.20
N ASN A 404 -32.78 18.85 -10.11
CA ASN A 404 -32.49 17.92 -9.01
C ASN A 404 -31.15 17.20 -9.24
N ALA A 405 -30.05 17.96 -9.21
CA ALA A 405 -28.69 17.46 -9.32
C ALA A 405 -28.12 17.09 -7.94
N LYS A 406 -27.11 16.22 -7.92
CA LYS A 406 -26.40 15.88 -6.68
C LYS A 406 -25.69 17.09 -6.08
N SER A 407 -24.97 17.86 -6.91
CA SER A 407 -24.36 19.13 -6.51
C SER A 407 -24.30 20.12 -7.66
N ILE A 408 -24.30 21.42 -7.33
CA ILE A 408 -24.23 22.51 -8.32
C ILE A 408 -23.19 23.52 -7.86
N ARG A 409 -22.19 23.77 -8.71
CA ARG A 409 -21.10 24.72 -8.45
C ARG A 409 -21.14 25.81 -9.50
N VAL A 410 -21.29 27.06 -9.06
CA VAL A 410 -21.40 28.20 -9.96
C VAL A 410 -20.25 29.17 -9.72
N PHE A 411 -19.50 29.46 -10.77
CA PHE A 411 -18.36 30.38 -10.77
C PHE A 411 -18.63 31.51 -11.75
N ILE A 412 -18.61 32.76 -11.29
CA ILE A 412 -18.94 33.93 -12.12
C ILE A 412 -17.81 34.95 -12.07
N ASP A 413 -17.06 35.04 -13.17
CA ASP A 413 -16.08 36.09 -13.43
C ASP A 413 -16.73 37.27 -14.16
N ALA A 414 -17.41 38.11 -13.40
CA ALA A 414 -18.07 39.32 -13.92
C ALA A 414 -18.04 40.47 -12.89
N CYS A 415 -17.92 41.69 -13.39
CA CYS A 415 -18.25 42.91 -12.64
C CYS A 415 -19.76 43.12 -12.70
N PHE A 416 -20.38 43.64 -11.64
CA PHE A 416 -21.78 44.09 -11.70
C PHE A 416 -21.93 45.57 -11.33
N SER A 417 -20.84 46.34 -11.31
CA SER A 417 -20.86 47.77 -10.96
C SER A 417 -21.46 48.66 -12.06
N GLY A 418 -21.63 48.15 -13.29
CA GLY A 418 -21.99 48.96 -14.47
C GLY A 418 -20.79 49.65 -15.14
N ASP A 419 -19.60 49.52 -14.56
CA ASP A 419 -18.33 49.93 -15.15
C ASP A 419 -17.50 48.72 -15.57
N SER A 420 -16.72 48.87 -16.64
CA SER A 420 -15.76 47.86 -17.11
C SER A 420 -14.33 48.40 -17.06
N HIS A 421 -13.34 47.51 -17.26
CA HIS A 421 -11.95 47.89 -17.36
C HIS A 421 -11.70 48.92 -18.48
N SER A 422 -12.44 48.83 -19.58
CA SER A 422 -12.33 49.71 -20.76
C SER A 422 -13.26 50.93 -20.70
N GLY A 423 -13.87 51.21 -19.55
CA GLY A 423 -14.77 52.35 -19.35
C GLY A 423 -16.21 51.93 -19.00
N THR A 424 -17.06 52.93 -18.77
CA THR A 424 -18.44 52.72 -18.31
C THR A 424 -19.29 52.01 -19.36
N LEU A 425 -19.99 50.93 -18.96
CA LEU A 425 -20.87 50.16 -19.86
C LEU A 425 -22.26 50.81 -20.01
N ILE A 426 -22.68 51.56 -19.01
CA ILE A 426 -23.99 52.22 -18.93
C ILE A 426 -23.84 53.74 -19.10
N ARG A 427 -24.43 54.32 -20.14
CA ARG A 427 -24.24 55.75 -20.44
C ARG A 427 -25.00 56.65 -19.46
N LYS A 428 -24.37 57.76 -19.06
CA LYS A 428 -24.99 58.88 -18.31
C LYS A 428 -25.65 58.50 -16.97
N THR A 429 -25.10 57.52 -16.25
CA THR A 429 -25.55 57.21 -14.88
C THR A 429 -24.39 57.38 -13.91
N SER A 430 -24.51 58.31 -12.98
CA SER A 430 -23.56 58.46 -11.87
C SER A 430 -24.05 57.59 -10.71
N GLY A 431 -23.22 56.63 -10.26
CA GLY A 431 -23.34 56.04 -8.91
C GLY A 431 -24.53 55.11 -8.66
N VAL A 432 -24.99 54.31 -9.64
CA VAL A 432 -25.99 53.27 -9.38
C VAL A 432 -25.37 52.19 -8.48
N THR A 433 -25.66 52.27 -7.18
CA THR A 433 -25.24 51.24 -6.22
C THR A 433 -26.12 50.01 -6.40
N VAL A 434 -25.49 48.94 -6.87
CA VAL A 434 -26.17 47.69 -7.21
C VAL A 434 -26.38 46.85 -5.96
N LYS A 435 -27.62 46.40 -5.77
CA LYS A 435 -27.94 45.42 -4.75
C LYS A 435 -27.98 44.07 -5.44
N ILE A 436 -26.80 43.48 -5.67
CA ILE A 436 -26.72 42.09 -6.13
C ILE A 436 -27.38 41.24 -5.05
N THR A 437 -28.63 40.86 -5.29
CA THR A 437 -29.39 40.03 -4.38
C THR A 437 -29.11 38.60 -4.78
N THR A 438 -27.89 38.14 -4.51
CA THR A 438 -27.62 36.70 -4.51
C THR A 438 -28.58 36.08 -3.48
N PRO A 439 -29.33 35.00 -3.83
CA PRO A 439 -30.37 34.45 -2.97
C PRO A 439 -29.89 34.29 -1.54
N LYS A 440 -30.68 34.72 -0.55
CA LYS A 440 -30.31 34.60 0.88
C LYS A 440 -30.22 33.14 1.31
N ASN A 441 -30.98 32.26 0.66
CA ASN A 441 -31.08 30.84 0.96
C ASN A 441 -30.74 30.01 -0.29
N LEU A 442 -29.45 29.76 -0.51
CA LEU A 442 -29.03 28.69 -1.42
C LEU A 442 -29.44 27.34 -0.83
N HIS A 443 -29.80 26.40 -1.70
CA HIS A 443 -30.07 25.02 -1.28
C HIS A 443 -28.75 24.37 -0.81
N SER A 444 -28.80 23.36 0.06
CA SER A 444 -27.60 22.77 0.67
C SER A 444 -26.61 22.16 -0.33
N ASN A 445 -27.08 21.79 -1.52
CA ASN A 445 -26.27 21.21 -2.61
C ASN A 445 -25.75 22.23 -3.64
N MET A 446 -25.98 23.54 -3.44
CA MET A 446 -25.53 24.58 -4.36
C MET A 446 -24.51 25.52 -3.71
N MET A 447 -23.40 25.75 -4.41
CA MET A 447 -22.41 26.77 -4.06
C MET A 447 -22.21 27.77 -5.20
N VAL A 448 -21.96 29.01 -4.82
CA VAL A 448 -21.76 30.13 -5.74
C VAL A 448 -20.53 30.92 -5.31
N ILE A 449 -19.62 31.16 -6.25
CA ILE A 449 -18.48 32.05 -6.08
C ILE A 449 -18.48 33.09 -7.19
N THR A 450 -18.49 34.38 -6.84
CA THR A 450 -18.40 35.47 -7.80
C THR A 450 -17.09 36.25 -7.61
N ALA A 451 -16.52 36.76 -8.72
CA ALA A 451 -15.22 37.44 -8.74
C ALA A 451 -15.12 38.68 -7.85
N SER A 452 -16.24 39.33 -7.57
CA SER A 452 -16.30 40.58 -6.83
C SER A 452 -17.60 40.71 -6.03
N LYS A 453 -17.56 41.48 -4.94
CA LYS A 453 -18.74 41.89 -4.18
C LYS A 453 -19.33 43.19 -4.73
N ARG A 454 -20.66 43.25 -4.86
CA ARG A 454 -21.46 44.48 -5.08
C ARG A 454 -20.93 45.36 -6.22
N ASN A 455 -20.24 46.45 -5.88
CA ASN A 455 -19.77 47.53 -6.74
C ASN A 455 -18.25 47.47 -7.00
N GLN A 456 -17.59 46.37 -6.64
CA GLN A 456 -16.17 46.18 -6.90
C GLN A 456 -15.91 45.75 -8.35
N PHE A 457 -14.69 46.03 -8.81
CA PHE A 457 -14.22 45.62 -10.13
C PHE A 457 -13.63 44.21 -10.08
N ALA A 458 -13.94 43.41 -11.09
CA ALA A 458 -13.18 42.22 -11.47
C ALA A 458 -12.01 42.67 -12.36
N SER A 459 -10.78 42.38 -11.92
CA SER A 459 -9.55 42.80 -12.58
C SER A 459 -9.06 41.74 -13.56
N TRP A 460 -8.33 42.17 -14.58
CA TRP A 460 -7.59 41.29 -15.50
C TRP A 460 -6.16 41.12 -14.99
N ASP A 461 -5.62 39.91 -15.10
CA ASP A 461 -4.21 39.62 -14.91
C ASP A 461 -3.52 39.48 -16.27
N GLU A 462 -3.03 40.61 -16.79
CA GLU A 462 -2.39 40.70 -18.11
C GLU A 462 -1.18 39.79 -18.28
N GLU A 463 -0.44 39.49 -17.20
CA GLU A 463 0.72 38.60 -17.24
C GLU A 463 0.29 37.16 -17.56
N THR A 464 -0.86 36.76 -17.03
CA THR A 464 -1.40 35.41 -17.22
C THR A 464 -2.45 35.32 -18.32
N GLN A 465 -2.84 36.47 -18.88
CA GLN A 465 -3.91 36.60 -19.88
C GLN A 465 -5.23 35.96 -19.44
N HIS A 466 -5.55 36.12 -18.15
CA HIS A 466 -6.76 35.62 -17.50
C HIS A 466 -7.44 36.72 -16.67
N GLY A 467 -8.71 36.53 -16.32
CA GLY A 467 -9.32 37.23 -15.19
C GLY A 467 -8.57 36.90 -13.90
N LEU A 468 -8.31 37.92 -13.06
CA LEU A 468 -7.60 37.73 -11.79
C LEU A 468 -8.34 36.73 -10.90
N PHE A 469 -9.67 36.75 -10.94
CA PHE A 469 -10.50 35.76 -10.25
C PHE A 469 -10.29 34.37 -10.82
N THR A 470 -10.44 34.18 -12.14
CA THR A 470 -10.28 32.86 -12.77
C THR A 470 -8.90 32.25 -12.50
N HIS A 471 -7.82 33.05 -12.62
CA HIS A 471 -6.46 32.60 -12.29
C HIS A 471 -6.33 32.08 -10.85
N HIS A 472 -6.77 32.88 -9.88
CA HIS A 472 -6.66 32.51 -8.47
C HIS A 472 -7.65 31.41 -8.07
N LEU A 473 -8.84 31.35 -8.68
CA LEU A 473 -9.80 30.27 -8.49
C LEU A 473 -9.18 28.94 -8.93
N LEU A 474 -8.61 28.87 -10.14
CA LEU A 474 -8.00 27.64 -10.64
C LEU A 474 -6.79 27.23 -9.79
N LYS A 475 -5.96 28.18 -9.33
CA LYS A 475 -4.89 27.87 -8.35
C LYS A 475 -5.45 27.29 -7.06
N ALA A 476 -6.51 27.88 -6.51
CA ALA A 476 -7.16 27.41 -5.29
C ALA A 476 -7.68 25.98 -5.45
N LEU A 477 -8.39 25.72 -6.55
CA LEU A 477 -8.97 24.40 -6.89
C LEU A 477 -7.90 23.33 -7.11
N ARG A 478 -6.73 23.71 -7.64
CA ARG A 478 -5.55 22.83 -7.81
C ARG A 478 -4.77 22.56 -6.52
N GLY A 479 -5.36 22.87 -5.36
CA GLY A 479 -4.77 22.58 -4.06
C GLY A 479 -3.97 23.72 -3.43
N ALA A 480 -3.84 24.89 -4.07
CA ALA A 480 -3.17 26.03 -3.40
C ALA A 480 -3.95 26.51 -2.18
N ALA A 481 -5.28 26.30 -2.15
CA ALA A 481 -6.12 26.64 -1.01
C ALA A 481 -5.85 25.74 0.21
N ASP A 482 -5.73 24.43 -0.02
CA ASP A 482 -5.40 23.43 1.01
C ASP A 482 -3.94 23.53 1.49
N ASN A 483 -3.01 23.81 0.57
CA ASN A 483 -1.60 23.93 0.91
C ASN A 483 -1.21 25.29 1.53
N ASN A 484 -2.11 26.27 1.54
CA ASN A 484 -1.82 27.59 2.08
C ASN A 484 -1.52 27.49 3.58
N TYR A 485 -0.31 27.88 3.99
CA TYR A 485 0.13 27.76 5.38
C TYR A 485 -0.70 28.55 6.41
N ARG A 486 -1.47 29.57 5.97
CA ARG A 486 -2.33 30.38 6.84
C ARG A 486 -3.76 29.89 6.90
N THR A 487 -4.26 29.26 5.85
CA THR A 487 -5.70 29.04 5.67
C THR A 487 -6.11 27.63 5.30
N GLY A 488 -5.18 26.82 4.84
CA GLY A 488 -5.39 25.42 4.48
C GLY A 488 -5.00 24.47 5.60
N ASN A 489 -5.62 23.29 5.62
CA ASN A 489 -5.42 22.30 6.67
C ASN A 489 -4.47 21.15 6.26
N LYS A 490 -4.12 21.05 4.97
CA LYS A 490 -3.25 20.03 4.35
C LYS A 490 -3.78 18.61 4.48
N ASP A 491 -5.10 18.43 4.44
CA ASP A 491 -5.76 17.13 4.48
C ASP A 491 -5.90 16.48 3.08
N GLY A 492 -5.47 17.18 2.03
CA GLY A 492 -5.52 16.71 0.65
C GLY A 492 -6.87 16.97 -0.03
N LYS A 493 -7.80 17.70 0.60
CA LYS A 493 -9.09 18.09 0.02
C LYS A 493 -9.17 19.61 -0.10
N VAL A 494 -9.91 20.08 -1.10
CA VAL A 494 -10.16 21.51 -1.28
C VAL A 494 -11.61 21.82 -0.91
N THR A 495 -11.82 22.42 0.25
CA THR A 495 -13.14 22.83 0.75
C THR A 495 -13.51 24.26 0.34
N LEU A 496 -14.81 24.57 0.36
CA LEU A 496 -15.30 25.93 0.04
C LEU A 496 -14.75 26.97 1.02
N ARG A 497 -14.55 26.59 2.29
CA ARG A 497 -13.89 27.44 3.30
C ARG A 497 -12.47 27.80 2.90
N GLU A 498 -11.69 26.84 2.45
CA GLU A 498 -10.29 27.06 2.08
C GLU A 498 -10.19 27.92 0.82
N VAL A 499 -11.02 27.64 -0.19
CA VAL A 499 -11.10 28.47 -1.40
C VAL A 499 -11.48 29.90 -1.03
N LYS A 500 -12.51 30.09 -0.18
CA LYS A 500 -12.90 31.42 0.29
C LYS A 500 -11.75 32.15 0.97
N SER A 501 -11.08 31.49 1.92
CA SER A 501 -9.97 32.08 2.66
C SER A 501 -8.80 32.41 1.74
N TYR A 502 -8.46 31.55 0.78
CA TYR A 502 -7.43 31.80 -0.22
C TYR A 502 -7.76 33.03 -1.08
N LEU A 503 -9.00 33.13 -1.59
CA LEU A 503 -9.42 34.28 -2.40
C LEU A 503 -9.46 35.59 -1.59
N ASP A 504 -9.95 35.54 -0.36
CA ASP A 504 -9.99 36.71 0.54
C ASP A 504 -8.59 37.23 0.92
N GLN A 505 -7.58 36.36 0.92
CA GLN A 505 -6.20 36.72 1.27
C GLN A 505 -5.37 37.00 0.02
N GLU A 506 -5.11 35.97 -0.79
CA GLU A 506 -4.14 36.03 -1.88
C GLU A 506 -4.67 36.83 -3.06
N MET A 507 -5.87 36.54 -3.55
CA MET A 507 -6.44 37.28 -4.68
C MET A 507 -6.66 38.76 -4.31
N THR A 508 -7.24 39.05 -3.14
CA THR A 508 -7.42 40.42 -2.67
C THR A 508 -6.10 41.15 -2.41
N TYR A 509 -5.05 40.45 -1.97
CA TYR A 509 -3.70 41.03 -1.87
C TYR A 509 -3.13 41.37 -3.24
N GLN A 510 -3.21 40.46 -4.22
CA GLN A 510 -2.71 40.70 -5.58
C GLN A 510 -3.48 41.82 -6.29
N ALA A 511 -4.79 41.88 -6.13
CA ALA A 511 -5.62 42.97 -6.66
C ALA A 511 -5.14 44.34 -6.17
N ARG A 512 -4.81 44.45 -4.88
CA ARG A 512 -4.27 45.67 -4.28
C ARG A 512 -2.85 45.95 -4.74
N ARG A 513 -1.99 44.94 -4.74
CA ARG A 513 -0.55 45.09 -5.05
C ARG A 513 -0.29 45.45 -6.51
N LYS A 514 -0.99 44.79 -7.45
CA LYS A 514 -0.78 44.97 -8.89
C LYS A 514 -1.62 46.10 -9.47
N TYR A 515 -2.86 46.30 -8.98
CA TYR A 515 -3.83 47.18 -9.65
C TYR A 515 -4.38 48.29 -8.75
N SER A 516 -3.94 48.40 -7.50
CA SER A 516 -4.47 49.38 -6.53
C SER A 516 -5.99 49.32 -6.38
N ARG A 517 -6.57 48.12 -6.53
CA ARG A 517 -8.02 47.87 -6.46
C ARG A 517 -8.38 46.99 -5.28
N ILE A 518 -9.58 47.18 -4.76
CA ILE A 518 -10.20 46.24 -3.82
C ILE A 518 -11.08 45.30 -4.62
N GLN A 519 -10.71 44.02 -4.65
CA GLN A 519 -11.50 42.95 -5.22
C GLN A 519 -11.59 41.82 -4.19
N GLN A 520 -12.81 41.53 -3.76
CA GLN A 520 -13.10 40.44 -2.83
C GLN A 520 -14.18 39.56 -3.44
N ALA A 521 -13.94 38.26 -3.49
CA ALA A 521 -14.92 37.30 -3.97
C ALA A 521 -16.15 37.24 -3.05
N ASP A 522 -17.34 37.03 -3.60
CA ASP A 522 -18.51 36.64 -2.82
C ASP A 522 -18.64 35.12 -2.87
N VAL A 523 -18.68 34.47 -1.72
CA VAL A 523 -18.75 33.00 -1.59
C VAL A 523 -19.97 32.63 -0.78
N LYS A 524 -20.81 31.75 -1.35
CA LYS A 524 -22.02 31.25 -0.70
C LYS A 524 -22.16 29.74 -0.91
N GLY A 525 -22.64 29.04 0.12
CA GLY A 525 -22.81 27.59 0.14
C GLY A 525 -22.38 27.01 1.48
N ASP A 526 -22.39 25.68 1.60
CA ASP A 526 -21.80 25.00 2.75
C ASP A 526 -20.27 25.12 2.72
N LEU A 527 -19.71 25.79 3.72
CA LEU A 527 -18.27 26.03 3.83
C LEU A 527 -17.47 24.73 4.01
N ASN A 528 -18.09 23.66 4.49
CA ASN A 528 -17.42 22.37 4.69
C ASN A 528 -17.51 21.46 3.45
N ALA A 529 -18.24 21.86 2.41
CA ALA A 529 -18.35 21.10 1.19
C ALA A 529 -17.00 21.06 0.45
N VAL A 530 -16.62 19.86 0.00
CA VAL A 530 -15.46 19.65 -0.88
C VAL A 530 -15.85 20.05 -2.30
N LEU A 531 -14.99 20.84 -2.95
CA LEU A 531 -15.24 21.37 -4.29
C LEU A 531 -15.15 20.27 -5.32
N PHE A 532 -14.11 19.46 -5.31
CA PHE A 532 -14.03 18.28 -6.18
C PHE A 532 -13.48 17.13 -5.34
N ASP A 533 -14.23 16.03 -5.28
CA ASP A 533 -13.79 14.80 -4.61
C ASP A 533 -12.95 13.99 -5.61
N ASP A 534 -11.70 13.71 -5.24
CA ASP A 534 -10.77 12.87 -6.03
C ASP A 534 -11.26 11.44 -6.24
#